data_AF-A0A816Y3P0-F1
#
_entry.id   AF-A0A816Y3P0-F1
#
_cell.length_a   1.000
_cell.length_b   1.000
_cell.length_c   1.000
_cell.angle_alpha   90.00
_cell.angle_beta   90.00
_cell.angle_gamma   90.00
#
_symmetry.space_group_name_H-M   'P 1'
#
loop_
_entity.id
_entity.type
_entity.pdbx_description
1 polymer ?
#
loop_
_entity_poly.entity_id
_entity_poly.type
_entity_poly.pdbx_seq_one_letter_code
_entity_poly.pdbx_strand_id
1 'polypeptide(L)'
;HKIHASCKKTYFKSKGRLLLVGVWRNIRNFQVRPAGGAYRTTNHICKISFNQATVVSRSNFMNDDLYLNLVDFQSVLSGTL
;
A
#
# COMPACT_ATOMS: atom_id res chain seq x y z
N HIS A 1 6.42 -6.41 6.56
CA HIS A 1 6.47 -4.93 6.43
C HIS A 1 5.44 -4.45 5.42
N LYS A 2 4.65 -3.41 5.75
CA LYS A 2 3.59 -2.85 4.87
C LYS A 2 4.11 -1.66 4.09
N ILE A 3 3.71 -1.55 2.82
CA ILE A 3 4.11 -0.45 1.93
C ILE A 3 2.88 0.31 1.43
N HIS A 4 2.95 1.64 1.43
CA HIS A 4 1.94 2.48 0.81
C HIS A 4 1.97 2.29 -0.72
N ALA A 5 0.79 2.12 -1.34
CA ALA A 5 0.63 2.20 -2.78
C ALA A 5 -0.40 3.27 -3.15
N SER A 6 -0.11 4.08 -4.18
CA SER A 6 -0.98 5.14 -4.67
C SER A 6 -1.33 4.95 -6.14
N CYS A 7 -2.56 5.31 -6.49
CA CYS A 7 -3.07 5.28 -7.86
C CYS A 7 -3.69 6.64 -8.20
N LYS A 8 -3.28 7.24 -9.32
CA LYS A 8 -3.88 8.50 -9.80
C LYS A 8 -5.27 8.25 -10.36
N LYS A 9 -6.17 9.23 -10.24
CA LYS A 9 -7.56 9.18 -10.75
C LYS A 9 -7.62 8.77 -12.23
N THR A 10 -6.65 9.20 -13.03
CA THR A 10 -6.52 8.82 -14.46
C THR A 10 -6.47 7.31 -14.69
N TYR A 11 -5.99 6.54 -13.72
CA TYR A 11 -5.87 5.08 -13.81
C TYR A 11 -6.98 4.33 -13.05
N PHE A 12 -7.96 5.01 -12.45
CA PHE A 12 -9.00 4.33 -11.66
C PHE A 12 -9.87 3.40 -12.50
N LYS A 13 -10.29 3.84 -13.69
CA LYS A 13 -11.10 3.02 -14.60
C LYS A 13 -10.39 1.74 -15.03
N SER A 14 -9.07 1.78 -15.28
CA SER A 14 -8.32 0.63 -15.76
C SER A 14 -7.76 -0.24 -14.63
N LYS A 15 -7.25 0.37 -13.56
CA LYS A 15 -6.51 -0.30 -12.47
C LYS A 15 -7.26 -0.29 -11.14
N GLY A 16 -7.86 0.85 -10.78
CA GLY A 16 -8.56 1.03 -9.51
C GLY A 16 -9.72 0.04 -9.32
N ARG A 17 -10.51 -0.20 -10.36
CA ARG A 17 -11.62 -1.18 -10.33
C ARG A 17 -11.20 -2.62 -10.01
N LEU A 18 -9.92 -2.95 -10.17
CA LEU A 18 -9.39 -4.30 -9.92
C LEU A 18 -8.92 -4.49 -8.46
N LEU A 19 -8.78 -3.39 -7.71
CA LEU A 19 -8.28 -3.33 -6.34
C LEU A 19 -9.44 -3.22 -5.35
N LEU A 20 -10.18 -4.31 -5.20
CA LEU A 20 -11.24 -4.41 -4.19
C LEU A 20 -10.65 -4.68 -2.82
N VAL A 21 -11.24 -4.10 -1.78
CA VAL A 21 -10.84 -4.32 -0.39
C VAL A 21 -11.00 -5.81 -0.03
N GLY A 22 -10.03 -6.35 0.72
CA GLY A 22 -10.04 -7.74 1.16
C GLY A 22 -9.63 -8.77 0.10
N VAL A 23 -9.23 -8.34 -1.11
CA VAL A 23 -8.91 -9.26 -2.20
C VAL A 23 -7.43 -9.21 -2.58
N TRP A 24 -6.79 -10.39 -2.61
CA TRP A 24 -5.41 -10.54 -3.05
C TRP A 24 -5.23 -10.28 -4.56
N ARG A 25 -4.21 -9.49 -4.89
CA ARG A 25 -3.84 -9.09 -6.26
C ARG A 25 -2.33 -9.04 -6.42
N ASN A 26 -1.88 -9.46 -7.61
CA ASN A 26 -0.50 -9.28 -8.04
C ASN A 26 -0.36 -7.95 -8.76
N ILE A 27 0.56 -7.10 -8.31
CA ILE A 27 0.82 -5.78 -8.90
C ILE A 27 2.25 -5.80 -9.48
N ARG A 28 2.41 -5.41 -10.74
CA ARG A 28 3.69 -5.44 -11.48
C ARG A 28 3.90 -4.14 -12.26
N ASN A 29 5.14 -3.87 -12.68
CA ASN A 29 5.53 -2.71 -13.51
C ASN A 29 5.15 -1.36 -12.89
N PHE A 30 5.24 -1.26 -11.57
CA PHE A 30 5.01 -0.04 -10.82
C PHE A 30 6.30 0.74 -10.58
N GLN A 31 6.19 1.98 -10.14
CA GLN A 31 7.35 2.77 -9.70
C GLN A 31 7.49 2.70 -8.18
N VAL A 32 8.73 2.60 -7.71
CA VAL A 32 9.08 2.79 -6.29
C VAL A 32 9.65 4.20 -6.14
N ARG A 33 9.19 4.91 -5.11
CA ARG A 33 9.63 6.26 -4.78
C ARG A 33 9.96 6.33 -3.29
N PRO A 34 10.87 7.21 -2.85
CA PRO A 34 11.03 7.49 -1.43
C PRO A 34 9.70 7.88 -0.78
N ALA A 35 9.41 7.33 0.40
CA ALA A 35 8.34 7.80 1.24
C ALA A 35 8.80 9.09 1.92
N GLY A 36 8.06 10.17 1.74
CA GLY A 36 8.37 11.47 2.31
C GLY A 36 7.11 12.29 2.54
N GLY A 37 7.28 13.47 3.12
CA GLY A 37 6.20 14.34 3.58
C GLY A 37 5.70 13.98 4.99
N ALA A 38 4.94 14.90 5.60
CA ALA A 38 4.40 14.75 6.94
C ALA A 38 3.30 13.66 7.03
N TYR A 39 2.60 13.39 5.92
CA TYR A 39 1.49 12.44 5.89
C TYR A 39 1.94 11.10 5.31
N ARG A 40 2.40 10.21 6.20
CA ARG A 40 2.79 8.83 5.85
C ARG A 40 1.78 7.85 6.44
N THR A 41 1.34 6.88 5.63
CA THR A 41 0.42 5.83 6.08
C THR A 41 1.14 4.57 6.56
N THR A 42 2.45 4.44 6.29
CA THR A 42 3.28 3.35 6.79
C THR A 42 4.70 3.87 7.10
N ASN A 43 5.42 3.14 7.96
CA ASN A 43 6.80 3.46 8.33
C ASN A 43 7.83 3.04 7.27
N HIS A 44 7.41 2.43 6.16
CA HIS A 44 8.32 1.99 5.10
C HIS A 44 8.98 3.18 4.41
N ILE A 45 10.30 3.13 4.22
CA ILE A 45 11.12 4.19 3.59
C ILE A 45 10.74 4.50 2.13
N CYS A 46 9.89 3.68 1.52
CA CYS A 46 9.50 3.73 0.12
C CYS A 46 7.99 3.61 0.01
N LYS A 47 7.46 4.09 -1.10
CA LYS A 47 6.06 3.92 -1.52
C LYS A 47 5.99 3.52 -2.99
N ILE A 48 4.90 2.86 -3.33
CA ILE A 48 4.56 2.46 -4.69
C ILE A 48 3.68 3.53 -5.34
N SER A 49 3.99 3.87 -6.59
CA SER A 49 3.16 4.72 -7.43
C SER A 49 2.78 3.99 -8.71
N PHE A 50 1.48 3.91 -8.98
CA PHE A 50 0.97 3.34 -10.21
C PHE A 50 1.25 4.29 -11.38
N ASN A 51 1.58 3.69 -12.52
CA ASN A 51 1.79 4.37 -13.78
C ASN A 51 0.92 3.71 -14.88
N GLN A 52 1.10 4.13 -16.12
CA GLN A 52 0.37 3.55 -17.24
C GLN A 52 0.66 2.05 -17.43
N ALA A 53 1.93 1.64 -17.30
CA ALA A 53 2.41 0.28 -17.50
C ALA A 53 2.09 -0.69 -16.35
N THR A 54 1.61 -0.18 -15.21
CA THR A 54 1.30 -1.02 -14.04
C THR A 54 0.24 -2.07 -14.38
N VAL A 55 0.51 -3.33 -14.06
CA VAL A 55 -0.40 -4.45 -14.30
C VAL A 55 -0.94 -4.94 -12.96
N VAL A 56 -2.26 -5.09 -12.86
CA VAL A 56 -2.95 -5.71 -11.73
C VAL A 56 -3.60 -7.01 -12.21
N SER A 57 -3.22 -8.14 -11.62
CA SER A 57 -3.79 -9.44 -11.95
C SER A 57 -4.25 -10.18 -10.68
N ARG A 58 -5.04 -11.25 -10.85
CA ARG A 58 -5.42 -12.11 -9.73
C ARG A 58 -4.17 -12.75 -9.12
N SER A 59 -4.20 -12.95 -7.81
CA SER A 59 -3.22 -13.73 -7.08
C SER A 59 -3.76 -15.13 -6.84
N ASN A 60 -2.93 -16.16 -7.05
CA ASN A 60 -3.21 -17.53 -6.61
C ASN A 60 -2.79 -17.75 -5.15
N PHE A 61 -2.03 -16.80 -4.59
CA PHE A 61 -1.64 -16.78 -3.20
C PHE A 61 -2.65 -15.96 -2.39
N MET A 62 -3.10 -16.53 -1.28
CA MET A 62 -3.88 -15.87 -0.24
C MET A 62 -3.18 -16.11 1.09
N ASN A 63 -3.22 -15.12 1.97
CA ASN A 63 -2.73 -15.21 3.34
C ASN A 63 -3.79 -14.58 4.25
N ASP A 64 -4.04 -15.22 5.39
CA ASP A 64 -5.02 -14.81 6.40
C ASP A 64 -4.38 -14.10 7.61
N ASP A 65 -3.08 -13.81 7.54
CA ASP A 65 -2.34 -13.06 8.55
C ASP A 65 -2.98 -11.69 8.81
N LEU A 66 -3.02 -11.30 10.08
CA LEU A 66 -3.61 -10.04 10.50
C LEU A 66 -2.92 -8.85 9.80
N TYR A 67 -3.68 -8.10 9.00
CA TYR A 67 -3.20 -6.89 8.33
C TYR A 67 -3.07 -5.68 9.27
N LEU A 68 -3.21 -5.81 10.59
CA LEU A 68 -3.20 -4.71 11.55
C LEU A 68 -1.89 -4.67 12.34
N ASN A 69 -1.22 -3.51 12.36
CA ASN A 69 -0.05 -3.28 13.22
C ASN A 69 -0.45 -2.19 14.19
N LEU A 70 -0.59 -2.55 15.46
CA LEU A 70 -0.88 -1.59 16.53
C LEU A 70 0.44 -1.17 17.17
N VAL A 71 0.51 0.11 17.53
CA VAL A 71 1.54 0.63 18.42
C VAL A 71 1.13 0.31 19.85
N ASP A 72 2.11 0.05 20.71
CA ASP A 72 1.84 -0.17 22.13
C ASP A 72 1.37 1.12 22.80
N PHE A 73 0.65 0.99 23.91
CA PHE A 73 0.09 2.14 24.62
C PHE A 73 1.18 3.08 25.17
N GLN A 74 2.35 2.58 25.55
CA GLN A 74 3.41 3.43 26.10
C GLN A 74 3.96 4.37 25.04
N SER A 75 4.21 3.87 23.82
CA SER A 75 4.61 4.68 22.67
C SER A 75 3.62 5.81 22.35
N VAL A 76 2.32 5.55 22.54
CA VAL A 76 1.27 6.56 22.37
C VAL A 76 1.35 7.61 23.50
N LEU A 77 1.50 7.18 24.75
CA LEU A 77 1.55 8.06 25.92
C LEU A 77 2.80 8.95 25.96
N SER A 78 3.94 8.44 25.49
CA SER A 78 5.21 9.18 25.43
C SER A 78 5.31 10.16 24.26
N GLY A 79 4.38 10.10 23.30
CA GLY A 79 4.40 10.95 22.11
C GLY A 79 5.56 10.65 21.15
N THR A 80 6.14 9.45 21.22
CA THR A 80 7.30 9.03 20.40
C THR A 80 6.91 8.22 19.16
N LEU A 81 5.73 8.51 18.60
CA LEU A 81 5.20 7.86 17.39
C LEU A 81 5.92 8.27 16.11
#